data_AF-A0A0C2J3A0-F1
#
_entry.id   AF-A0A0C2J3A0-F1
#
_cell.length_a   1.000
_cell.length_b   1.000
_cell.length_c   1.000
_cell.angle_alpha   90.00
_cell.angle_beta   90.00
_cell.angle_gamma   90.00
#
_symmetry.space_group_name_H-M   'P 1'
#
loop_
_entity.id
_entity.type
_entity.pdbx_description
1 polymer ?
#
loop_
_entity_poly.entity_id
_entity_poly.type
_entity_poly.pdbx_seq_one_letter_code
_entity_poly.pdbx_strand_id
1 'polypeptide(L)'
;MVKLKESGKAKHIGVSNFTTTKLQWLLEEGEKPENNQVELHPYLPQNKLMRFCKDNQIEITAYSPLGSPKTKMALVDTTLPGIPQIIEDPLIASIAKSHQATPAQVGNATWVPCFGEILQRVQNERES
;
A
#
# COMPACT_ATOMS: atom_id res chain seq x y z
N MET A 1 5.59 -22.43 -0.03
CA MET A 1 4.23 -22.01 0.43
C MET A 1 3.12 -22.83 -0.21
N VAL A 2 3.29 -23.29 -1.45
CA VAL A 2 2.34 -24.15 -2.17
C VAL A 2 1.85 -25.35 -1.35
N LYS A 3 2.76 -26.09 -0.70
CA LYS A 3 2.40 -27.22 0.20
C LYS A 3 1.45 -26.86 1.36
N LEU A 4 1.50 -25.62 1.87
CA LEU A 4 0.59 -25.15 2.92
C LEU A 4 -0.82 -24.92 2.38
N LYS A 5 -0.92 -24.47 1.12
CA LYS A 5 -2.19 -24.34 0.41
C LYS A 5 -2.78 -25.71 0.08
N GLU A 6 -1.96 -26.63 -0.44
CA GLU A 6 -2.37 -28.01 -0.76
C GLU A 6 -2.82 -28.80 0.47
N SER A 7 -2.15 -28.61 1.62
CA SER A 7 -2.56 -29.23 2.88
C SER A 7 -3.77 -28.55 3.55
N GLY A 8 -4.33 -27.50 2.95
CA GLY A 8 -5.49 -26.76 3.48
C GLY A 8 -5.20 -25.89 4.70
N LYS A 9 -3.94 -25.76 5.11
CA LYS A 9 -3.53 -24.91 6.26
C LYS A 9 -3.55 -23.42 5.93
N ALA A 10 -3.44 -23.08 4.66
CA ALA A 10 -3.59 -21.72 4.15
C ALA A 10 -4.61 -21.71 3.01
N LYS A 11 -5.60 -20.80 3.07
CA LYS A 11 -6.60 -20.65 2.00
C LYS A 11 -6.02 -19.95 0.77
N HIS A 12 -5.21 -18.92 1.01
CA HIS A 12 -4.59 -18.09 0.00
C HIS A 12 -3.11 -17.90 0.33
N ILE A 13 -2.26 -17.80 -0.70
CA ILE A 13 -0.83 -17.52 -0.54
C ILE A 13 -0.46 -16.28 -1.37
N GLY A 14 0.37 -15.42 -0.79
CA GLY A 14 0.82 -14.19 -1.42
C GLY A 14 2.21 -13.82 -0.97
N VAL A 15 2.71 -12.67 -1.43
CA VAL A 15 4.02 -12.13 -1.11
C VAL A 15 3.89 -10.73 -0.53
N SER A 16 4.98 -10.19 0.01
CA SER A 16 5.05 -8.80 0.46
C SER A 16 6.39 -8.19 0.09
N ASN A 17 6.39 -6.92 -0.30
CA ASN A 17 7.58 -6.17 -0.71
C ASN A 17 8.29 -6.76 -1.94
N PHE A 18 7.52 -7.37 -2.85
CA PHE A 18 8.05 -7.87 -4.12
C PHE A 18 7.98 -6.79 -5.19
N THR A 19 9.11 -6.56 -5.86
CA THR A 19 9.21 -5.69 -7.03
C THR A 19 8.72 -6.41 -8.28
N THR A 20 8.47 -5.67 -9.35
CA THR A 20 8.08 -6.25 -10.66
C THR A 20 9.04 -7.34 -11.14
N THR A 21 10.36 -7.14 -10.99
CA THR A 21 11.38 -8.14 -11.34
C THR A 21 11.26 -9.42 -10.51
N LYS A 22 11.03 -9.29 -9.19
CA LYS A 22 10.87 -10.46 -8.32
C LYS A 22 9.57 -11.22 -8.62
N LEU A 23 8.49 -10.50 -8.92
CA LEU A 23 7.23 -11.11 -9.32
C LEU A 23 7.35 -11.82 -10.67
N GLN A 24 8.03 -11.20 -11.63
CA GLN A 24 8.28 -11.80 -12.94
C GLN A 24 9.05 -13.12 -12.80
N TRP A 25 10.15 -13.11 -12.04
CA TRP A 25 10.92 -14.32 -11.77
C TRP A 25 10.05 -15.41 -11.11
N LEU A 26 9.21 -15.05 -10.14
CA LEU A 26 8.32 -15.99 -9.47
C LEU A 26 7.32 -16.63 -10.44
N LEU A 27 6.76 -15.83 -11.37
CA LEU A 27 5.86 -16.31 -12.42
C LEU A 27 6.57 -17.24 -13.42
N GLU A 28 7.84 -16.96 -13.75
CA GLU A 28 8.67 -17.80 -14.63
C GLU A 28 8.98 -19.17 -13.98
N GLU A 29 9.14 -19.22 -12.66
CA GLU A 29 9.26 -20.47 -11.88
C GLU A 29 7.91 -21.21 -11.73
N GLY A 30 6.82 -20.67 -12.28
CA GLY A 30 5.49 -21.28 -12.24
C GLY A 30 4.73 -21.04 -10.93
N GLU A 31 5.23 -20.17 -10.05
CA GLU A 31 4.54 -19.78 -8.83
C GLU A 31 3.78 -18.45 -9.03
N LYS A 32 2.45 -18.49 -8.94
CA LYS A 32 1.63 -17.26 -9.01
C LYS A 32 1.10 -16.90 -7.62
N PRO A 33 1.55 -15.79 -7.00
CA PRO A 33 0.98 -15.31 -5.76
C PRO A 33 -0.40 -14.69 -6.03
N GLU A 34 -1.32 -14.85 -5.09
CA GLU A 34 -2.66 -14.27 -5.20
C GLU A 34 -2.67 -12.79 -4.79
N ASN A 35 -1.72 -12.37 -3.97
CA ASN A 35 -1.62 -11.01 -3.45
C ASN A 35 -0.17 -10.57 -3.29
N ASN A 36 0.12 -9.28 -3.47
CA ASN A 36 1.37 -8.64 -3.13
C ASN A 36 1.13 -7.42 -2.21
N GLN A 37 1.53 -7.53 -0.95
CA GLN A 37 1.40 -6.45 0.03
C GLN A 37 2.60 -5.50 -0.02
N VAL A 38 2.39 -4.22 -0.36
CA VAL A 38 3.47 -3.23 -0.58
C VAL A 38 3.12 -1.83 -0.03
N GLU A 39 4.15 -1.01 0.20
CA GLU A 39 3.97 0.39 0.57
C GLU A 39 3.40 1.16 -0.63
N LEU A 40 2.25 1.80 -0.44
CA LEU A 40 1.60 2.54 -1.51
C LEU A 40 0.86 3.72 -0.93
N HIS A 41 1.26 4.92 -1.32
CA HIS A 41 0.67 6.19 -0.89
C HIS A 41 0.94 7.28 -1.95
N PRO A 42 0.30 8.46 -1.89
CA PRO A 42 0.43 9.51 -2.92
C PRO A 42 1.88 9.91 -3.27
N TYR A 43 2.77 9.92 -2.28
CA TYR A 43 4.20 10.22 -2.48
C TYR A 43 5.06 9.04 -2.94
N LEU A 44 4.51 7.83 -2.96
CA LEU A 44 5.16 6.63 -3.51
C LEU A 44 4.18 5.89 -4.45
N PRO A 45 3.80 6.51 -5.59
CA PRO A 45 2.87 5.90 -6.53
C PRO A 45 3.60 4.81 -7.32
N GLN A 46 3.50 3.55 -6.88
CA GLN A 46 4.13 2.39 -7.53
C GLN A 46 3.40 1.97 -8.83
N ASN A 47 3.16 2.90 -9.75
CA ASN A 47 2.33 2.73 -10.95
C ASN A 47 2.74 1.53 -11.83
N LYS A 48 4.04 1.32 -12.03
CA LYS A 48 4.56 0.18 -12.81
C LYS A 48 4.22 -1.15 -12.15
N LEU A 49 4.38 -1.24 -10.83
CA LEU A 49 4.04 -2.43 -10.06
C LEU A 49 2.53 -2.69 -10.09
N MET A 50 1.72 -1.66 -9.90
CA MET A 50 0.26 -1.78 -9.95
C MET A 50 -0.26 -2.31 -11.29
N ARG A 51 0.26 -1.78 -12.40
CA ARG A 51 -0.08 -2.28 -13.74
C ARG A 51 0.36 -3.73 -13.92
N PHE A 52 1.59 -4.05 -13.55
CA PHE A 52 2.10 -5.41 -13.65
C PHE A 52 1.25 -6.41 -12.85
N CYS A 53 0.90 -6.09 -11.60
CA CYS A 53 0.06 -6.95 -10.79
C CYS A 53 -1.33 -7.12 -11.41
N LYS A 54 -1.95 -6.03 -11.90
CA LYS A 54 -3.25 -6.08 -12.58
C LYS A 54 -3.22 -6.97 -13.82
N ASP A 55 -2.23 -6.78 -14.69
CA ASP A 55 -2.12 -7.53 -15.95
C ASP A 55 -1.90 -9.04 -15.69
N ASN A 56 -1.30 -9.38 -14.55
CA ASN A 56 -1.07 -10.77 -14.14
C ASN A 56 -2.13 -11.33 -13.18
N GLN A 57 -3.20 -10.56 -12.88
CA GLN A 57 -4.25 -10.91 -11.92
C GLN A 57 -3.67 -11.29 -10.54
N ILE A 58 -2.81 -10.42 -10.02
CA ILE A 58 -2.27 -10.46 -8.67
C ILE A 58 -2.89 -9.28 -7.93
N GLU A 59 -3.55 -9.53 -6.80
CA GLU A 59 -4.12 -8.46 -5.98
C GLU A 59 -3.01 -7.66 -5.30
N ILE A 60 -3.29 -6.40 -4.98
CA ILE A 60 -2.39 -5.57 -4.18
C ILE A 60 -3.03 -5.26 -2.85
N THR A 61 -2.25 -5.33 -1.79
CA THR A 61 -2.63 -4.73 -0.50
C THR A 61 -1.68 -3.59 -0.19
N ALA A 62 -2.22 -2.38 -0.08
CA ALA A 62 -1.45 -1.21 0.31
C ALA A 62 -1.27 -1.19 1.83
N TYR A 63 -0.03 -1.09 2.30
CA TYR A 63 0.28 -0.70 3.67
C TYR A 63 0.80 0.74 3.74
N SER A 64 0.64 1.38 4.90
CA SER A 64 0.99 2.79 5.15
C SER A 64 0.42 3.77 4.11
N PRO A 65 -0.88 3.73 3.80
CA PRO A 65 -1.51 4.60 2.79
C PRO A 65 -1.44 6.10 3.14
N LEU A 66 -1.28 6.44 4.42
CA LEU A 66 -1.07 7.80 4.91
C LEU A 66 0.41 8.13 5.13
N GLY A 67 1.33 7.30 4.63
CA GLY A 67 2.73 7.30 5.01
C GLY A 67 2.91 6.91 6.48
N SER A 68 4.08 7.18 7.03
CA SER A 68 4.36 6.91 8.45
C SER A 68 4.47 8.20 9.27
N PRO A 69 3.41 8.62 9.97
CA PRO A 69 3.36 9.91 10.67
C PRO A 69 4.32 10.04 11.86
N LYS A 70 4.85 8.92 12.39
CA LYS A 70 5.76 8.89 13.55
C LYS A 70 7.18 8.39 13.24
N THR A 71 7.48 8.00 12.00
CA THR A 71 8.86 7.61 11.70
C THR A 71 9.66 8.88 11.39
N LYS A 72 10.64 9.18 12.23
CA LYS A 72 11.90 9.77 11.75
C LYS A 72 12.48 8.74 10.76
N MET A 73 11.92 8.63 9.55
CA MET A 73 12.35 7.61 8.60
C MET A 73 13.79 7.95 8.25
N ALA A 74 14.74 7.17 8.77
CA ALA A 74 16.14 7.24 8.35
C ALA A 74 16.36 6.89 6.86
N LEU A 75 15.28 6.56 6.13
CA LEU A 75 15.27 6.20 4.71
C LEU A 75 14.47 7.17 3.83
N VAL A 76 13.73 8.10 4.43
CA VAL A 76 13.27 9.31 3.75
C VAL A 76 14.31 10.35 4.12
N ASP A 77 14.87 11.04 3.14
CA ASP A 77 15.75 12.15 3.45
C ASP A 77 14.97 13.24 4.19
N THR A 78 14.97 13.18 5.53
CA THR A 78 14.37 14.18 6.41
C THR A 78 15.16 15.49 6.40
N THR A 79 16.24 15.57 5.62
CA THR A 79 16.98 16.80 5.35
C THR A 79 16.43 17.57 4.14
N LEU A 80 15.47 16.99 3.38
CA LEU A 80 14.70 17.75 2.41
C LEU A 80 13.66 18.61 3.13
N PRO A 81 13.78 19.95 3.12
CA PRO A 81 12.77 20.81 3.70
C PRO A 81 11.46 20.68 2.91
N GLY A 82 10.39 20.26 3.59
CA GLY A 82 9.02 20.53 3.14
C GLY A 82 8.27 19.43 2.39
N ILE A 83 8.42 18.15 2.74
CA ILE A 83 7.40 17.15 2.38
C ILE A 83 6.33 17.15 3.49
N PRO A 84 5.16 17.79 3.29
CA PRO A 84 4.11 17.81 4.30
C PRO A 84 3.56 16.41 4.51
N GLN A 85 3.09 16.10 5.72
CA GLN A 85 2.37 14.84 5.93
C GLN A 85 1.18 14.76 4.97
N ILE A 86 0.82 13.57 4.49
CA ILE A 86 -0.31 13.40 3.54
C ILE A 86 -1.62 14.02 4.08
N ILE A 87 -1.78 14.02 5.40
CA ILE A 87 -2.94 14.59 6.08
C ILE A 87 -2.92 16.13 6.06
N GLU A 88 -1.73 16.74 5.99
CA GLU A 88 -1.50 18.19 6.02
C GLU A 88 -1.37 18.79 4.63
N ASP A 89 -1.33 17.96 3.58
CA ASP A 89 -1.24 18.43 2.20
C ASP A 89 -2.51 19.26 1.84
N PRO A 90 -2.35 20.53 1.41
CA PRO A 90 -3.48 21.41 1.10
C PRO A 90 -4.35 20.88 -0.06
N LEU A 91 -3.77 20.13 -0.99
CA LEU A 91 -4.52 19.45 -2.06
C LEU A 91 -5.40 18.35 -1.46
N ILE A 92 -4.87 17.50 -0.59
CA ILE A 92 -5.64 16.44 0.09
C ILE A 92 -6.74 17.06 0.96
N ALA A 93 -6.46 18.14 1.68
CA ALA A 93 -7.44 18.88 2.47
C ALA A 93 -8.56 19.48 1.59
N SER A 94 -8.22 20.01 0.41
CA SER A 94 -9.21 20.56 -0.53
C SER A 94 -10.14 19.47 -1.09
N ILE A 95 -9.59 18.30 -1.43
CA ILE A 95 -10.35 17.14 -1.92
C ILE A 95 -11.26 16.62 -0.80
N ALA A 96 -10.74 16.51 0.43
CA ALA A 96 -11.49 16.10 1.61
C ALA A 96 -12.71 17.00 1.84
N LYS A 97 -12.52 18.32 1.77
CA LYS A 97 -13.61 19.31 1.87
C LYS A 97 -14.65 19.14 0.75
N SER A 98 -14.22 18.93 -0.48
CA SER A 98 -15.13 18.73 -1.63
C SER A 98 -15.98 17.47 -1.48
N HIS A 99 -15.48 16.44 -0.81
CA HIS A 99 -16.14 15.14 -0.66
C HIS A 99 -16.78 14.94 0.72
N GLN A 100 -16.85 15.97 1.57
CA GLN A 100 -17.33 15.86 2.97
C GLN A 100 -16.63 14.73 3.74
N ALA A 101 -15.37 14.49 3.42
CA ALA A 101 -14.53 13.44 3.98
C ALA A 101 -13.38 14.04 4.79
N THR A 102 -12.69 13.21 5.57
CA THR A 102 -11.45 13.60 6.24
C THR A 102 -10.24 13.44 5.30
N PRO A 103 -9.14 14.20 5.49
CA PRO A 103 -7.90 13.98 4.74
C PRO A 103 -7.39 12.54 4.83
N ALA A 104 -7.60 11.87 5.96
CA ALA A 104 -7.27 10.45 6.12
C ALA A 104 -8.17 9.53 5.27
N GLN A 105 -9.48 9.82 5.20
CA GLN A 105 -10.39 9.09 4.31
C GLN A 105 -10.02 9.29 2.84
N VAL A 106 -9.65 10.52 2.45
CA VAL A 106 -9.18 10.80 1.09
C VAL A 106 -7.86 10.12 0.80
N GLY A 107 -6.87 10.21 1.69
CA GLY A 107 -5.57 9.54 1.52
C GLY A 107 -5.69 8.03 1.36
N ASN A 108 -6.61 7.41 2.11
CA ASN A 108 -6.94 6.00 1.96
C ASN A 108 -7.70 5.72 0.64
N ALA A 109 -8.75 6.49 0.34
CA ALA A 109 -9.67 6.20 -0.76
C ALA A 109 -9.16 6.62 -2.14
N THR A 110 -8.14 7.47 -2.28
CA THR A 110 -7.76 8.02 -3.60
C THR A 110 -6.96 7.05 -4.47
N TRP A 111 -6.33 6.00 -3.93
CA TRP A 111 -5.35 5.23 -4.70
C TRP A 111 -5.56 3.73 -4.76
N VAL A 112 -6.37 3.18 -3.85
CA VAL A 112 -6.55 1.73 -3.70
C VAL A 112 -7.88 1.18 -4.25
N PRO A 113 -9.02 1.92 -4.32
CA PRO A 113 -10.27 1.31 -4.77
C PRO A 113 -10.30 0.89 -6.26
N CYS A 114 -9.31 1.27 -7.07
CA CYS A 114 -9.17 0.77 -8.44
C CYS A 114 -8.23 -0.46 -8.58
N PHE A 115 -7.49 -0.84 -7.54
CA PHE A 115 -6.37 -1.79 -7.67
C PHE A 115 -6.10 -2.72 -6.46
N GLY A 116 -6.78 -2.60 -5.30
CA GLY A 116 -6.46 -3.45 -4.16
C GLY A 116 -7.22 -3.20 -2.84
N GLU A 117 -6.70 -3.75 -1.74
CA GLU A 117 -7.18 -3.58 -0.35
C GLU A 117 -6.26 -2.66 0.49
N ILE A 118 -6.80 -2.00 1.53
CA ILE A 118 -6.07 -1.06 2.39
C ILE A 118 -5.85 -1.65 3.78
N LEU A 119 -4.60 -1.65 4.25
CA LEU A 119 -4.25 -1.93 5.65
C LEU A 119 -3.74 -0.65 6.34
N GLN A 120 -4.61 -0.03 7.14
CA GLN A 120 -4.27 1.12 7.97
C GLN A 120 -4.26 0.72 9.46
N ARG A 121 -3.15 0.96 10.15
CA ARG A 121 -3.12 0.87 11.62
C ARG A 121 -3.83 2.09 12.22
N VAL A 122 -4.91 1.87 12.96
CA VAL A 122 -5.54 2.88 13.80
C VAL A 122 -4.90 2.81 15.19
N GLN A 123 -4.08 3.80 15.55
CA GLN A 123 -3.63 3.97 16.93
C GLN A 123 -4.61 4.90 17.64
N ASN A 124 -5.57 4.35 18.37
CA ASN A 124 -6.35 5.12 19.34
C ASN A 124 -5.52 5.24 20.63
N GLU A 125 -4.89 6.39 20.85
CA GLU A 125 -4.43 6.77 22.19
C GLU A 125 -5.66 7.33 22.94
N ARG A 126 -6.38 6.45 23.64
CA ARG A 126 -7.26 6.83 24.76
C ARG A 126 -6.79 6.06 25.99
N GLU A 127 -5.70 6.53 26.58
CA GLU A 127 -5.41 6.31 27.99
C GLU A 127 -5.21 7.70 28.61
N SER A 128 -6.24 8.14 29.32
CA SER A 128 -6.25 9.26 30.27
C SER A 128 -6.87 8.76 31.54
#